data_AF-A0A660UCR1-F1
#
_entry.id   AF-A0A660UCR1-F1
#
_cell.length_a   1.000
_cell.length_b   1.000
_cell.length_c   1.000
_cell.angle_alpha   90.00
_cell.angle_beta   90.00
_cell.angle_gamma   90.00
#
_symmetry.space_group_name_H-M   'P 1'
#
loop_
_entity.id
_entity.type
_entity.pdbx_description
1 polymer ?
#
loop_
_entity_poly.entity_id
_entity_poly.type
_entity_poly.pdbx_seq_one_letter_code
_entity_poly.pdbx_strand_id
1 'polypeptide(L)'
;MSKALIGLAVILSTFLMAVLPAIGHDAWYPHLHAKDLEKMLKRGEEMKGYILFLTLAFAAFLSILAVFILKRSEEEVARRIEAERARLEKLVAGSAEAAAPLLREGRYAEAIETAVRRYSELCGVSHPEVGIGGAYAVSLRIGGERVSVRLFDKAGSRWLEVRSTGEEVEARALINDGGELKVESFERKLPV
;
A
#
# COMPACT_ATOMS: atom_id res chain seq x y z
N MET A 1 3.69 -14.34 -7.09
CA MET A 1 4.30 -15.54 -6.47
C MET A 1 5.13 -16.24 -7.52
N SER A 2 6.41 -16.50 -7.26
CA SER A 2 7.24 -17.25 -8.20
C SER A 2 6.66 -18.66 -8.37
N LYS A 3 6.56 -19.14 -9.62
CA LYS A 3 6.11 -20.51 -9.95
C LYS A 3 6.91 -21.58 -9.19
N ALA A 4 8.16 -21.29 -8.84
CA ALA A 4 9.04 -22.15 -8.05
C ALA A 4 8.54 -22.36 -6.61
N LEU A 5 7.93 -21.34 -6.01
CA LEU A 5 7.50 -21.36 -4.61
C LEU A 5 6.19 -22.16 -4.44
N ILE A 6 5.30 -22.05 -5.44
CA ILE A 6 4.11 -22.89 -5.56
C ILE A 6 4.52 -24.34 -5.82
N GLY A 7 5.47 -24.57 -6.74
CA GLY A 7 6.00 -25.90 -7.02
C GLY A 7 6.60 -26.57 -5.78
N LEU A 8 7.41 -25.83 -5.01
CA LEU A 8 8.02 -26.34 -3.78
C LEU A 8 6.96 -26.68 -2.72
N ALA A 9 5.94 -25.83 -2.52
CA ALA A 9 4.87 -26.09 -1.56
C ALA A 9 4.02 -27.32 -1.95
N VAL A 10 3.73 -27.48 -3.25
CA VAL A 10 3.02 -28.65 -3.78
C VAL A 10 3.84 -29.91 -3.55
N ILE A 11 5.14 -29.90 -3.88
CA ILE A 11 6.04 -31.04 -3.66
C ILE A 11 6.12 -31.39 -2.17
N LEU A 12 6.28 -30.41 -1.30
CA LEU A 12 6.37 -30.61 0.15
C LEU A 12 5.07 -31.17 0.74
N SER A 13 3.91 -30.67 0.30
CA SER A 13 2.61 -31.17 0.77
C SER A 13 2.29 -32.58 0.25
N THR A 14 2.66 -32.87 -1.00
CA THR A 14 2.47 -34.19 -1.61
C THR A 14 3.41 -35.20 -0.93
N PHE A 15 4.64 -34.79 -0.61
CA PHE A 15 5.58 -35.62 0.13
C PHE A 15 5.11 -35.89 1.57
N LEU A 16 4.59 -34.89 2.29
CA LEU A 16 4.01 -35.10 3.62
C LEU A 16 2.81 -36.06 3.58
N MET A 17 1.89 -35.88 2.63
CA MET A 17 0.69 -36.72 2.48
C MET A 17 1.01 -38.14 2.03
N ALA A 18 2.10 -38.35 1.28
CA ALA A 18 2.53 -39.69 0.86
C ALA A 18 3.32 -40.43 1.96
N VAL A 19 4.09 -39.71 2.78
CA VAL A 19 4.99 -40.30 3.78
C VAL A 19 4.30 -40.55 5.12
N LEU A 20 3.35 -39.70 5.56
CA LEU A 20 2.65 -39.90 6.83
C LEU A 20 1.82 -41.21 6.91
N PRO A 21 1.03 -41.60 5.89
CA PRO A 21 0.22 -42.82 5.96
C PRO A 21 1.07 -44.10 5.95
N ALA A 22 2.18 -44.11 5.21
CA ALA A 22 3.08 -45.26 5.11
C ALA A 22 3.81 -45.55 6.42
N ILE A 23 4.06 -44.52 7.23
CA ILE A 23 4.74 -44.64 8.54
C ILE A 23 3.73 -44.89 9.67
N GLY A 24 2.53 -44.31 9.58
CA GLY A 24 1.50 -44.43 10.61
C GLY A 24 0.75 -45.77 10.63
N HIS A 25 0.53 -46.39 9.47
CA HIS A 25 -0.27 -47.62 9.38
C HIS A 25 0.49 -48.86 9.91
N ASP A 26 1.80 -48.95 9.70
CA ASP A 26 2.66 -50.03 10.25
C ASP A 26 3.04 -49.81 11.73
N ALA A 27 2.96 -48.56 12.22
CA ALA A 27 3.24 -48.25 13.62
C ALA A 27 2.08 -48.63 14.58
N TRP A 28 0.84 -48.72 14.08
CA TRP A 28 -0.36 -48.94 14.90
C TRP A 28 -0.84 -50.40 14.96
N TYR A 29 -0.42 -51.27 14.04
CA TYR A 29 -0.77 -52.71 14.03
C TYR A 29 0.47 -53.60 13.82
N PRO A 30 1.29 -53.81 14.86
CA PRO A 30 2.44 -54.68 14.73
C PRO A 30 2.00 -56.15 14.86
N HIS A 31 2.03 -56.91 13.76
CA HIS A 31 2.00 -58.38 13.82
C HIS A 31 3.35 -58.86 14.39
N LEU A 32 3.41 -59.03 15.71
CA LEU A 32 4.65 -59.18 16.48
C LEU A 32 5.22 -60.60 16.51
N HIS A 33 6.40 -60.80 15.92
CA HIS A 33 7.39 -61.78 16.37
C HIS A 33 8.54 -61.07 17.11
N ALA A 34 9.05 -61.68 18.18
CA ALA A 34 10.05 -61.07 19.07
C ALA A 34 11.36 -60.62 18.37
N LYS A 35 11.70 -61.22 17.21
CA LYS A 35 12.86 -60.82 16.38
C LYS A 35 12.60 -59.57 15.54
N ASP A 36 11.35 -59.19 15.29
CA ASP A 36 10.98 -57.98 14.55
C ASP A 36 10.91 -56.76 15.47
N LEU A 37 10.70 -56.95 16.78
CA LEU A 37 10.64 -55.87 17.76
C LEU A 37 11.97 -55.09 17.85
N GLU A 38 13.12 -55.77 17.83
CA GLU A 38 14.44 -55.13 17.93
C GLU A 38 14.82 -54.36 16.65
N LYS A 39 14.43 -54.88 15.48
CA LYS A 39 14.54 -54.18 14.19
C LYS A 39 13.58 -52.99 14.08
N MET A 40 12.36 -53.12 14.61
CA MET A 40 11.38 -52.02 14.66
C MET A 40 11.77 -50.95 15.68
N LEU A 41 12.40 -51.30 16.81
CA LEU A 41 12.92 -50.34 17.78
C LEU A 41 14.07 -49.50 17.20
N LYS A 42 15.05 -50.15 16.53
CA LYS A 42 16.13 -49.43 15.82
C LYS A 42 15.58 -48.56 14.68
N ARG A 43 14.65 -49.08 13.86
CA ARG A 43 13.95 -48.26 12.85
C ARG A 43 13.12 -47.15 13.47
N GLY A 44 12.54 -47.37 14.64
CA GLY A 44 11.72 -46.40 15.36
C GLY A 44 12.54 -45.23 15.88
N GLU A 45 13.76 -45.45 16.36
CA GLU A 45 14.68 -44.38 16.74
C GLU A 45 15.18 -43.59 15.52
N GLU A 46 15.54 -44.27 14.43
CA GLU A 46 15.89 -43.63 13.15
C GLU A 46 14.71 -42.82 12.58
N MET A 47 13.50 -43.39 12.58
CA MET A 47 12.26 -42.73 12.14
C MET A 47 11.91 -41.51 13.01
N LYS A 48 12.09 -41.58 14.33
CA LYS A 48 11.90 -40.42 15.21
C LYS A 48 12.83 -39.27 14.83
N GLY A 49 14.10 -39.57 14.52
CA GLY A 49 15.05 -38.59 14.02
C GLY A 49 14.62 -37.96 12.69
N TYR A 50 14.18 -38.79 11.73
CA TYR A 50 13.67 -38.30 10.44
C TYR A 50 12.40 -37.45 10.58
N ILE A 51 11.46 -37.85 11.44
CA ILE A 51 10.23 -37.08 11.70
C ILE A 51 10.56 -35.73 12.35
N LEU A 52 11.45 -35.71 13.35
CA LEU A 52 11.93 -34.47 13.97
C LEU A 52 12.61 -33.55 12.96
N PHE A 53 13.51 -34.09 12.13
CA PHE A 53 14.18 -33.33 11.09
C PHE A 53 13.20 -32.77 10.05
N LEU A 54 12.25 -33.58 9.58
CA LEU A 54 11.23 -33.16 8.62
C LEU A 54 10.32 -32.07 9.20
N THR A 55 9.93 -32.21 10.47
CA THR A 55 9.13 -31.22 11.19
C THR A 55 9.88 -29.90 11.34
N LEU A 56 11.17 -29.96 11.69
CA LEU A 56 12.02 -28.78 11.81
C LEU A 56 12.20 -28.07 10.45
N ALA A 57 12.46 -28.84 9.39
CA ALA A 57 12.58 -28.33 8.03
C ALA A 57 11.27 -27.67 7.57
N PHE A 58 10.12 -28.27 7.90
CA PHE A 58 8.81 -27.70 7.59
C PHE A 58 8.55 -26.39 8.35
N ALA A 59 8.87 -26.33 9.64
CA ALA A 59 8.74 -25.12 10.43
C ALA A 59 9.66 -23.99 9.92
N ALA A 60 10.89 -24.31 9.52
CA ALA A 60 11.80 -23.37 8.89
C ALA A 60 11.25 -22.85 7.55
N PHE A 61 10.68 -23.73 6.73
CA PHE A 61 10.04 -23.35 5.46
C PHE A 61 8.85 -22.39 5.69
N LEU A 62 7.96 -22.70 6.64
CA LEU A 62 6.84 -21.81 6.98
C LEU A 62 7.32 -20.44 7.47
N SER A 63 8.40 -20.39 8.25
CA SER A 63 8.99 -19.14 8.73
C SER A 63 9.53 -18.29 7.57
N ILE A 64 10.24 -18.91 6.62
CA ILE A 64 10.73 -18.23 5.41
C ILE A 64 9.56 -17.71 4.57
N LEU A 65 8.50 -18.52 4.41
CA LEU A 65 7.30 -18.14 3.68
C LEU A 65 6.61 -16.94 4.33
N ALA A 66 6.48 -16.94 5.66
CA ALA A 66 5.89 -15.83 6.41
C ALA A 66 6.67 -14.53 6.21
N VAL A 67 8.01 -14.57 6.32
CA VAL A 67 8.87 -13.38 6.06
C VAL A 67 8.70 -12.88 4.63
N PHE A 68 8.63 -13.80 3.65
CA PHE A 68 8.47 -13.41 2.25
C PHE A 68 7.11 -12.76 1.98
N ILE A 69 6.04 -13.27 2.58
CA ILE A 69 4.70 -12.68 2.48
C ILE A 69 4.69 -11.28 3.10
N LEU A 70 5.24 -11.13 4.30
CA LEU A 70 5.29 -9.84 5.01
C LEU A 70 6.09 -8.80 4.23
N LYS A 71 7.30 -9.14 3.77
CA LYS A 71 8.11 -8.22 2.96
C LYS A 71 7.40 -7.82 1.66
N ARG A 72 6.74 -8.77 1.02
CA ARG A 72 6.02 -8.48 -0.22
C ARG A 72 4.79 -7.60 0.00
N SER A 73 4.09 -7.76 1.12
CA SER A 73 3.01 -6.84 1.48
C SER A 73 3.54 -5.43 1.78
N GLU A 74 4.65 -5.30 2.50
CA GLU A 74 5.28 -4.00 2.76
C GLU A 74 5.68 -3.30 1.46
N GLU A 75 6.32 -4.01 0.52
CA GLU A 75 6.68 -3.47 -0.78
C GLU A 75 5.46 -3.06 -1.62
N GLU A 76 4.34 -3.78 -1.51
CA GLU A 76 3.13 -3.45 -2.25
C GLU A 76 2.44 -2.21 -1.67
N VAL A 77 2.39 -2.10 -0.33
CA VAL A 77 1.90 -0.90 0.37
C VAL A 77 2.77 0.30 0.01
N ALA A 78 4.10 0.19 0.12
CA ALA A 78 5.02 1.27 -0.22
C ALA A 78 4.85 1.74 -1.68
N ARG A 79 4.65 0.80 -2.63
CA ARG A 79 4.37 1.16 -4.03
C ARG A 79 3.03 1.87 -4.21
N ARG A 80 2.00 1.49 -3.46
CA ARG A 80 0.69 2.16 -3.51
C ARG A 80 0.78 3.58 -2.95
N ILE A 81 1.45 3.76 -1.82
CA ILE A 81 1.71 5.09 -1.21
C ILE A 81 2.46 5.98 -2.20
N GLU A 82 3.53 5.48 -2.80
CA GLU A 82 4.35 6.28 -3.73
C GLU A 82 3.56 6.66 -5.01
N ALA A 83 2.74 5.74 -5.52
CA ALA A 83 1.87 6.01 -6.65
C ALA A 83 0.77 7.04 -6.31
N GLU A 84 0.17 6.95 -5.12
CA GLU A 84 -0.80 7.93 -4.63
C GLU A 84 -0.14 9.30 -4.46
N ARG A 85 1.04 9.35 -3.84
CA ARG A 85 1.86 10.57 -3.69
C ARG A 85 2.11 11.24 -5.02
N ALA A 86 2.70 10.53 -5.98
CA ALA A 86 3.01 11.09 -7.30
C ALA A 86 1.75 11.58 -8.04
N ARG A 87 0.62 10.86 -7.89
CA ARG A 87 -0.67 11.29 -8.43
C ARG A 87 -1.12 12.60 -7.80
N LEU A 88 -1.20 12.66 -6.47
CA LEU A 88 -1.72 13.81 -5.75
C LEU A 88 -0.85 15.05 -5.97
N GLU A 89 0.48 14.91 -5.96
CA GLU A 89 1.42 15.99 -6.27
C GLU A 89 1.16 16.60 -7.65
N LYS A 90 1.00 15.76 -8.67
CA LYS A 90 0.68 16.22 -10.03
C LYS A 90 -0.64 16.96 -10.09
N LEU A 91 -1.67 16.49 -9.37
CA LEU A 91 -2.99 17.11 -9.33
C LEU A 91 -2.94 18.49 -8.66
N VAL A 92 -2.33 18.60 -7.48
CA VAL A 92 -2.24 19.88 -6.76
C VAL A 92 -1.35 20.88 -7.49
N ALA A 93 -0.23 20.43 -8.06
CA ALA A 93 0.68 21.27 -8.84
C ALA A 93 -0.01 21.83 -10.09
N GLY A 94 -0.59 20.97 -10.92
CA GLY A 94 -1.27 21.40 -12.14
C GLY A 94 -2.47 22.32 -11.89
N SER A 95 -3.12 22.16 -10.72
CA SER A 95 -4.23 23.05 -10.30
C SER A 95 -3.72 24.41 -9.84
N ALA A 96 -2.64 24.45 -9.06
CA ALA A 96 -2.01 25.69 -8.62
C ALA A 96 -1.44 26.49 -9.81
N GLU A 97 -0.76 25.80 -10.74
CA GLU A 97 -0.21 26.40 -11.96
C GLU A 97 -1.28 27.05 -12.82
N ALA A 98 -2.44 26.39 -12.99
CA ALA A 98 -3.55 26.95 -13.75
C ALA A 98 -4.13 28.22 -13.12
N ALA A 99 -4.07 28.35 -11.81
CA ALA A 99 -4.54 29.52 -11.07
C ALA A 99 -3.52 30.68 -11.03
N ALA A 100 -2.24 30.42 -11.35
CA ALA A 100 -1.15 31.40 -11.24
C ALA A 100 -1.38 32.71 -12.02
N PRO A 101 -1.87 32.68 -13.28
CA PRO A 101 -2.09 33.92 -14.04
C PRO A 101 -3.15 34.81 -13.38
N LEU A 102 -4.23 34.20 -12.88
CA LEU A 102 -5.31 34.92 -12.21
C LEU A 102 -4.90 35.48 -10.85
N LEU A 103 -4.00 34.78 -10.15
CA LEU A 103 -3.42 35.25 -8.90
C LEU A 103 -2.59 36.53 -9.12
N ARG A 104 -1.80 36.59 -10.21
CA ARG A 104 -1.03 37.79 -10.62
C ARG A 104 -1.90 38.97 -11.01
N GLU A 105 -3.04 38.70 -11.65
CA GLU A 105 -4.02 39.72 -12.05
C GLU A 105 -4.87 40.23 -10.88
N GLY A 106 -4.70 39.67 -9.67
CA GLY A 106 -5.53 40.02 -8.50
C GLY A 106 -6.95 39.45 -8.58
N ARG A 107 -7.22 38.52 -9.50
CA ARG A 107 -8.53 37.89 -9.72
C ARG A 107 -8.68 36.65 -8.84
N TYR A 108 -8.72 36.91 -7.54
CA TYR A 108 -8.60 35.91 -6.49
C TYR A 108 -9.71 34.85 -6.47
N ALA A 109 -10.98 35.27 -6.58
CA ALA A 109 -12.11 34.35 -6.59
C ALA A 109 -12.03 33.40 -7.81
N GLU A 110 -11.67 33.95 -8.97
CA GLU A 110 -11.52 33.20 -10.22
C GLU A 110 -10.29 32.27 -10.20
N ALA A 111 -9.23 32.66 -9.50
CA ALA A 111 -8.06 31.81 -9.27
C ALA A 111 -8.45 30.55 -8.47
N ILE A 112 -9.25 30.70 -7.41
CA ILE A 112 -9.77 29.55 -6.65
C ILE A 112 -10.66 28.68 -7.54
N GLU A 113 -11.60 29.29 -8.27
CA GLU A 113 -12.51 28.55 -9.17
C GLU A 113 -11.73 27.77 -10.22
N THR A 114 -10.72 28.40 -10.81
CA THR A 114 -9.85 27.78 -11.81
C THR A 114 -9.04 26.64 -11.23
N ALA A 115 -8.49 26.78 -10.01
CA ALA A 115 -7.79 25.68 -9.35
C ALA A 115 -8.70 24.48 -9.12
N VAL A 116 -9.92 24.70 -8.60
CA VAL A 116 -10.90 23.63 -8.35
C VAL A 116 -11.37 22.97 -9.65
N ARG A 117 -11.65 23.78 -10.68
CA ARG A 117 -12.03 23.28 -12.01
C ARG A 117 -10.92 22.44 -12.61
N ARG A 118 -9.68 22.93 -12.59
CA ARG A 118 -8.54 22.19 -13.12
C ARG A 118 -8.30 20.89 -12.37
N TYR A 119 -8.45 20.89 -11.04
CA TYR A 119 -8.36 19.67 -10.25
C TYR A 119 -9.41 18.64 -10.69
N SER A 120 -10.66 19.09 -10.88
CA SER A 120 -11.78 18.24 -11.32
C SER A 120 -11.52 17.64 -12.70
N GLU A 121 -11.05 18.45 -13.65
CA GLU A 121 -10.67 18.02 -15.00
C GLU A 121 -9.57 16.96 -14.98
N LEU A 122 -8.51 17.18 -14.19
CA LEU A 122 -7.39 16.24 -14.07
C LEU A 122 -7.82 14.92 -13.42
N CYS A 123 -8.85 14.94 -12.58
CA CYS A 123 -9.48 13.75 -12.01
C CYS A 123 -10.49 13.08 -12.95
N GLY A 124 -10.82 13.70 -14.10
CA GLY A 124 -11.82 13.18 -15.03
C GLY A 124 -13.26 13.23 -14.50
N VAL A 125 -13.55 14.12 -13.54
CA VAL A 125 -14.88 14.27 -12.96
C VAL A 125 -15.55 15.57 -13.42
N SER A 126 -16.87 15.54 -13.56
CA SER A 126 -17.66 16.73 -13.86
C SER A 126 -17.52 17.75 -12.73
N HIS A 127 -17.26 19.00 -13.10
CA HIS A 127 -17.09 20.09 -12.15
C HIS A 127 -18.41 20.37 -11.42
N PRO A 128 -18.47 20.34 -10.08
CA PRO A 128 -19.59 20.95 -9.39
C PRO A 128 -19.54 22.46 -9.69
N GLU A 129 -20.64 23.06 -10.15
CA GLU A 129 -20.76 24.53 -10.22
C GLU A 129 -20.67 25.09 -8.80
N VAL A 130 -19.45 25.33 -8.32
CA VAL A 130 -19.23 25.94 -7.01
C VAL A 130 -19.24 27.45 -7.25
N GLY A 131 -20.39 28.09 -7.01
CA GLY A 131 -20.45 29.54 -6.88
C GLY A 131 -19.65 29.96 -5.65
N ILE A 132 -18.37 30.33 -5.82
CA ILE A 132 -17.45 30.59 -4.71
C ILE A 132 -17.83 31.85 -3.92
N GLY A 133 -18.73 32.71 -4.42
CA GLY A 133 -19.43 33.72 -3.61
C GLY A 133 -18.53 34.64 -2.78
N GLY A 134 -17.30 34.92 -3.24
CA GLY A 134 -16.32 35.72 -2.50
C GLY A 134 -15.57 35.01 -1.36
N ALA A 135 -15.71 33.69 -1.22
CA ALA A 135 -14.98 32.92 -0.21
C ALA A 135 -13.48 32.83 -0.54
N TYR A 136 -12.62 33.16 0.43
CA TYR A 136 -11.15 33.02 0.33
C TYR A 136 -10.66 31.58 0.56
N ALA A 137 -11.58 30.64 0.80
CA ALA A 137 -11.28 29.23 0.93
C ALA A 137 -12.49 28.39 0.52
N VAL A 138 -12.23 27.25 -0.12
CA VAL A 138 -13.24 26.25 -0.47
C VAL A 138 -12.70 24.88 -0.09
N SER A 139 -13.54 24.06 0.52
CA SER A 139 -13.26 22.64 0.71
C SER A 139 -14.39 21.79 0.16
N LEU A 140 -14.06 20.82 -0.67
CA LEU A 140 -15.02 19.95 -1.33
C LEU A 140 -14.44 18.55 -1.54
N ARG A 141 -15.30 17.62 -1.97
CA ARG A 141 -14.89 16.24 -2.28
C ARG A 141 -14.87 16.05 -3.79
N ILE A 142 -13.71 15.70 -4.35
CA ILE A 142 -13.50 15.53 -5.80
C ILE A 142 -12.81 14.18 -6.00
N GLY A 143 -13.33 13.31 -6.88
CA GLY A 143 -12.68 12.02 -7.18
C GLY A 143 -12.52 11.08 -5.97
N GLY A 144 -13.28 11.29 -4.89
CA GLY A 144 -13.15 10.56 -3.62
C GLY A 144 -12.25 11.22 -2.58
N GLU A 145 -11.41 12.16 -3.00
CA GLU A 145 -10.43 12.90 -2.19
C GLU A 145 -11.07 14.16 -1.57
N ARG A 146 -10.55 14.60 -0.42
CA ARG A 146 -10.92 15.90 0.15
C ARG A 146 -9.95 16.96 -0.39
N VAL A 147 -10.47 17.90 -1.14
CA VAL A 147 -9.71 18.99 -1.75
C VAL A 147 -10.02 20.29 -1.00
N SER A 148 -8.99 21.07 -0.70
CA SER A 148 -9.11 22.39 -0.10
C SER A 148 -8.27 23.38 -0.89
N VAL A 149 -8.88 24.46 -1.35
CA VAL A 149 -8.18 25.57 -1.99
C VAL A 149 -8.36 26.81 -1.12
N ARG A 150 -7.25 27.47 -0.77
CA ARG A 150 -7.26 28.62 0.14
C ARG A 150 -6.33 29.71 -0.33
N LEU A 151 -6.75 30.96 -0.17
CA LEU A 151 -5.90 32.14 -0.26
C LEU A 151 -5.45 32.61 1.13
N PHE A 152 -4.21 33.06 1.21
CA PHE A 152 -3.66 33.68 2.41
C PHE A 152 -2.52 34.64 2.05
N ASP A 153 -2.32 35.64 2.90
CA ASP A 153 -1.21 36.59 2.75
C ASP A 153 -0.03 36.14 3.62
N LYS A 154 1.18 36.17 3.07
CA LYS A 154 2.42 35.85 3.80
C LYS A 154 3.55 36.76 3.33
N ALA A 155 4.12 37.51 4.27
CA ALA A 155 5.25 38.42 4.05
C ALA A 155 5.02 39.45 2.91
N GLY A 156 3.78 39.91 2.74
CA GLY A 156 3.41 40.89 1.72
C GLY A 156 3.08 40.32 0.34
N SER A 157 3.15 38.99 0.16
CA SER A 157 2.70 38.30 -1.06
C SER A 157 1.42 37.51 -0.82
N ARG A 158 0.55 37.46 -1.84
CA ARG A 158 -0.64 36.58 -1.86
C ARG A 158 -0.23 35.18 -2.26
N TRP A 159 -0.64 34.19 -1.49
CA TRP A 159 -0.41 32.78 -1.74
C TRP A 159 -1.73 32.03 -1.91
N LEU A 160 -1.75 31.11 -2.88
CA LEU A 160 -2.81 30.14 -3.09
C LEU A 160 -2.29 28.75 -2.70
N GLU A 161 -2.96 28.12 -1.74
CA GLU A 161 -2.77 26.74 -1.33
C GLU A 161 -3.80 25.85 -2.01
N VAL A 162 -3.35 24.82 -2.72
CA VAL A 162 -4.17 23.69 -3.15
C VAL A 162 -3.73 22.48 -2.34
N ARG A 163 -4.63 21.93 -1.55
CA ARG A 163 -4.39 20.74 -0.72
C ARG A 163 -5.34 19.63 -1.16
N SER A 164 -4.82 18.42 -1.27
CA SER A 164 -5.62 17.22 -1.46
C SER A 164 -5.25 16.15 -0.45
N THR A 165 -6.26 15.56 0.16
CA THR A 165 -6.12 14.50 1.15
C THR A 165 -6.73 13.23 0.57
N GLY A 166 -5.86 12.28 0.27
CA GLY A 166 -6.19 10.90 -0.11
C GLY A 166 -6.30 9.96 1.09
N GLU A 167 -6.19 8.67 0.83
CA GLU A 167 -6.33 7.62 1.84
C GLU A 167 -5.12 7.62 2.77
N GLU A 168 -3.92 7.46 2.20
CA GLU A 168 -2.67 7.35 2.95
C GLU A 168 -1.78 8.58 2.78
N VAL A 169 -2.05 9.45 1.81
CA VAL A 169 -1.21 10.60 1.48
C VAL A 169 -2.00 11.92 1.51
N GLU A 170 -1.34 12.99 1.94
CA GLU A 170 -1.78 14.37 1.76
C GLU A 170 -0.75 15.12 0.91
N ALA A 171 -1.20 15.82 -0.13
CA ALA A 171 -0.34 16.67 -0.95
C ALA A 171 -0.80 18.13 -0.88
N ARG A 172 0.17 19.03 -1.00
CA ARG A 172 -0.02 20.48 -0.98
C ARG A 172 0.82 21.14 -2.05
N ALA A 173 0.18 21.99 -2.86
CA ALA A 173 0.85 22.98 -3.69
C ALA A 173 0.61 24.39 -3.13
N LEU A 174 1.66 25.20 -3.09
CA LEU A 174 1.64 26.61 -2.72
C LEU A 174 2.17 27.41 -3.90
N ILE A 175 1.40 28.37 -4.39
CA ILE A 175 1.85 29.30 -5.44
C ILE A 175 1.62 30.74 -5.01
N ASN A 176 2.59 31.62 -5.24
CA ASN A 176 2.42 33.05 -4.99
C ASN A 176 2.15 33.85 -6.28
N ASP A 177 1.76 35.11 -6.10
CA ASP A 177 1.68 36.12 -7.17
C ASP A 177 3.00 36.25 -7.97
N GLY A 178 4.15 36.05 -7.34
CA GLY A 178 5.46 35.96 -8.02
C GLY A 178 5.64 34.75 -8.96
N GLY A 179 4.78 33.74 -8.92
CA GLY A 179 4.91 32.50 -9.69
C GLY A 179 5.79 31.42 -9.06
N GLU A 180 6.23 31.60 -7.83
CA GLU A 180 6.97 30.58 -7.07
C GLU A 180 6.01 29.46 -6.66
N LEU A 181 6.19 28.28 -7.26
CA LEU A 181 5.45 27.06 -6.92
C LEU A 181 6.27 26.18 -5.97
N LYS A 182 5.66 25.76 -4.87
CA LYS A 182 6.19 24.76 -3.93
C LYS A 182 5.20 23.62 -3.80
N VAL A 183 5.69 22.40 -3.97
CA VAL A 183 4.87 21.18 -3.85
C VAL A 183 5.47 20.32 -2.75
N GLU A 184 4.62 19.86 -1.84
CA GLU A 184 5.01 19.02 -0.70
C GLU A 184 3.96 17.91 -0.53
N SER A 185 4.39 16.75 -0.07
CA SER A 185 3.49 15.64 0.23
C SER A 185 3.92 14.89 1.49
N PHE A 186 2.93 14.43 2.23
CA PHE A 186 3.08 13.86 3.57
C PHE A 186 2.30 12.56 3.64
N GLU A 187 2.93 11.51 4.17
CA GLU A 187 2.20 10.31 4.58
C GLU A 187 1.33 10.65 5.79
N ARG A 188 0.06 10.25 5.73
CA ARG A 188 -0.90 10.42 6.81
C ARG A 188 -0.66 9.32 7.82
N LYS A 189 -0.32 9.70 9.05
CA LYS A 189 -0.47 8.80 10.19
C LYS A 189 -1.97 8.59 10.42
N LEU A 190 -2.51 7.48 9.93
CA LEU A 190 -3.85 7.05 10.31
C LEU A 190 -3.88 6.91 11.84
N PRO A 191 -4.89 7.45 12.54
CA PRO A 191 -5.06 7.14 13.96
C PRO A 191 -5.31 5.64 14.06
N VAL A 192 -4.39 4.96 14.76
CA VAL A 192 -4.51 3.54 15.15
C VAL A 192 -5.67 3.38 16.12
#